data_AF-A0A2E8VSB2-F1
#
_entry.id   AF-A0A2E8VSB2-F1
#
_cell.length_a   1.000
_cell.length_b   1.000
_cell.length_c   1.000
_cell.angle_alpha   90.00
_cell.angle_beta   90.00
_cell.angle_gamma   90.00
#
_symmetry.space_group_name_H-M   'P 1'
#
loop_
_entity.id
_entity.type
_entity.pdbx_description
1 polymer ?
#
loop_
_entity_poly.entity_id
_entity_poly.type
_entity_poly.pdbx_seq_one_letter_code
_entity_poly.pdbx_strand_id
1 'polypeptide(L)'
;MAAIPEGAEEPRDTRSRCHEPEWLHGGKPTEESTRRGNLHRVATQRAGDLWQSIGFTTRSGYGGLPRKGKPDWPIGHPSGVPAWTGIGGSAEAERQDGTKVARGRGNESVNRTTTLGAAAALCWAFAAEAKLELLDEIVAIVDEDVVLESEVNERLAAFKAQAKAADQPIPDEETVREQIVERLIVESLQLQTGDRAGVRISDDELNEALSSVAAQNRMNLTQFRAAVESDGISWVEMRETVRRDLTINHVQQGIMRSRIKISDQEVQSFLASELGRLVTADEYRLSHILLAVQDEQDRAEVSRVSQEADALLQRLQSGEDFHKLAVAHSSGQKALEGGDLGWRRTAALPTMFSEVARSMAVGDLRGPIRSGSGFHIIRLADKRGAEAQGQVDQTEVRHVLIKSSEIRSPNEARDLALTLREEVVGGSRPFEELAKLYSDDPGSALSGGSLGWSQQGAFVPEFESLVHTSDVGVVSEVFQTVHGYHFLEVTGRRVEDFSDEYKRRQAERFLLNQSFDEELDSWLREIREDAFVEMRGEEDEDTQET
;
A
#
# COMPACT_ATOMS: atom_id res chain seq x y z
N MET A 1 -8.10 -71.44 -15.63
CA MET A 1 -7.08 -71.84 -14.65
C MET A 1 -6.57 -70.54 -14.02
N ALA A 2 -6.95 -70.13 -12.80
CA ALA A 2 -6.93 -70.82 -11.49
C ALA A 2 -5.51 -70.83 -10.88
N ALA A 3 -5.27 -70.42 -9.62
CA ALA A 3 -6.17 -69.88 -8.58
C ALA A 3 -5.42 -69.03 -7.51
N ILE A 4 -6.18 -68.41 -6.59
CA ILE A 4 -5.73 -67.80 -5.31
C ILE A 4 -5.68 -68.90 -4.21
N PRO A 5 -4.94 -68.73 -3.08
CA PRO A 5 -5.42 -68.00 -1.88
C PRO A 5 -4.30 -67.12 -1.21
N GLU A 6 -4.48 -66.24 -0.23
CA GLU A 6 -5.52 -65.93 0.79
C GLU A 6 -5.38 -66.64 2.18
N GLY A 7 -5.54 -65.87 3.28
CA GLY A 7 -5.45 -66.30 4.70
C GLY A 7 -4.02 -66.19 5.31
N ALA A 8 -3.64 -65.45 6.36
CA ALA A 8 -4.27 -64.74 7.50
C ALA A 8 -4.32 -65.51 8.85
N GLU A 9 -3.66 -64.97 9.90
CA GLU A 9 -4.07 -65.04 11.33
C GLU A 9 -3.15 -64.18 12.25
N GLU A 10 -3.75 -63.46 13.22
CA GLU A 10 -3.08 -62.93 14.43
C GLU A 10 -3.34 -63.87 15.63
N PRO A 11 -2.62 -63.73 16.76
CA PRO A 11 -3.35 -63.24 17.95
C PRO A 11 -2.58 -62.34 18.94
N ARG A 12 -3.13 -61.13 19.13
CA ARG A 12 -3.40 -60.38 20.39
C ARG A 12 -2.62 -60.65 21.70
N ASP A 13 -2.11 -59.54 22.23
CA ASP A 13 -2.27 -58.99 23.60
C ASP A 13 -2.14 -59.91 24.85
N THR A 14 -1.12 -59.64 25.66
CA THR A 14 -1.23 -59.76 27.13
C THR A 14 -0.68 -58.54 27.87
N ARG A 15 -1.57 -57.63 28.28
CA ARG A 15 -1.31 -56.60 29.32
C ARG A 15 -0.82 -57.21 30.64
N SER A 16 0.08 -56.51 31.34
CA SER A 16 -0.12 -56.17 32.77
C SER A 16 0.96 -55.26 33.37
N ARG A 17 0.51 -54.13 33.94
CA ARG A 17 0.83 -53.57 35.29
C ARG A 17 2.31 -53.35 35.71
N CYS A 18 2.63 -52.40 36.60
CA CYS A 18 2.04 -51.14 37.08
C CYS A 18 3.09 -50.54 38.03
N HIS A 19 3.30 -49.22 38.04
CA HIS A 19 3.62 -48.47 39.27
C HIS A 19 3.48 -46.96 39.08
N GLU A 20 2.68 -46.33 39.94
CA GLU A 20 2.71 -44.88 40.21
C GLU A 20 3.83 -44.59 41.24
N PRO A 21 4.21 -43.32 41.42
CA PRO A 21 3.59 -42.57 42.53
C PRO A 21 3.09 -41.16 42.17
N GLU A 22 2.50 -40.49 43.15
CA GLU A 22 1.57 -39.37 42.98
C GLU A 22 2.19 -37.95 42.95
N TRP A 23 1.41 -37.09 42.28
CA TRP A 23 1.25 -35.64 42.40
C TRP A 23 1.73 -34.90 43.66
N LEU A 24 2.15 -33.66 43.45
CA LEU A 24 1.67 -32.50 44.25
C LEU A 24 1.49 -31.27 43.34
N HIS A 25 0.78 -30.24 43.83
CA HIS A 25 0.06 -29.30 42.96
C HIS A 25 0.81 -28.02 42.54
N GLY A 26 0.55 -27.60 41.30
CA GLY A 26 0.68 -26.22 40.81
C GLY A 26 -0.40 -25.98 39.74
N GLY A 27 -1.30 -25.02 39.96
CA GLY A 27 -2.49 -24.84 39.11
C GLY A 27 -2.17 -24.30 37.71
N LYS A 28 -2.70 -24.94 36.66
CA LYS A 28 -2.69 -24.38 35.30
C LYS A 28 -3.80 -23.33 35.15
N PRO A 29 -3.55 -22.18 34.50
CA PRO A 29 -4.62 -21.30 34.05
C PRO A 29 -5.48 -22.01 32.99
N THR A 30 -6.78 -21.71 32.96
CA THR A 30 -7.68 -22.23 31.92
C THR A 30 -7.42 -21.55 30.58
N GLU A 31 -7.67 -22.25 29.47
CA GLU A 31 -7.39 -21.73 28.12
C GLU A 31 -8.12 -20.41 27.81
N GLU A 32 -9.21 -20.13 28.52
CA GLU A 32 -9.97 -18.90 28.38
C GLU A 32 -9.25 -17.66 28.96
N SER A 33 -8.48 -17.79 30.05
CA SER A 33 -7.67 -16.66 30.54
C SER A 33 -6.49 -16.38 29.61
N THR A 34 -5.91 -17.41 28.99
CA THR A 34 -4.86 -17.26 27.97
C THR A 34 -5.39 -16.58 26.71
N ARG A 35 -6.64 -16.86 26.29
CA ARG A 35 -7.29 -16.14 25.18
C ARG A 35 -7.56 -14.66 25.52
N ARG A 36 -8.11 -14.35 26.69
CA ARG A 36 -8.35 -12.95 27.11
C ARG A 36 -7.04 -12.18 27.27
N GLY A 37 -6.00 -12.81 27.85
CA GLY A 37 -4.67 -12.21 28.01
C GLY A 37 -3.95 -11.93 26.69
N ASN A 38 -4.14 -12.74 25.65
CA ASN A 38 -3.58 -12.48 24.32
C ASN A 38 -4.39 -11.45 23.51
N LEU A 39 -5.72 -11.39 23.67
CA LEU A 39 -6.53 -10.37 22.98
C LEU A 39 -6.16 -8.95 23.41
N HIS A 40 -6.07 -8.71 24.72
CA HIS A 40 -5.75 -7.38 25.27
C HIS A 40 -4.32 -6.91 24.91
N ARG A 41 -3.43 -7.84 24.53
CA ARG A 41 -2.04 -7.56 24.12
C ARG A 41 -1.87 -7.26 22.63
N VAL A 42 -2.90 -7.51 21.80
CA VAL A 42 -2.87 -7.29 20.35
C VAL A 42 -3.42 -5.91 19.95
N ALA A 43 -4.28 -5.32 20.78
CA ALA A 43 -4.87 -3.99 20.54
C ALA A 43 -3.86 -2.85 20.72
N THR A 44 -3.20 -2.76 21.89
CA THR A 44 -2.23 -1.70 22.21
C THR A 44 -1.00 -1.70 21.30
N GLN A 45 -0.70 -2.82 20.63
CA GLN A 45 0.35 -2.92 19.61
C GLN A 45 -0.03 -2.17 18.32
N ARG A 46 -1.33 -2.13 17.97
CA ARG A 46 -1.83 -1.72 16.64
C ARG A 46 -2.30 -0.28 16.51
N ALA A 47 -2.62 0.39 17.62
CA ALA A 47 -2.82 1.85 17.62
C ALA A 47 -1.55 2.59 17.18
N GLY A 48 -0.37 2.02 17.44
CA GLY A 48 0.91 2.49 16.90
C GLY A 48 1.15 2.13 15.43
N ASP A 49 0.71 0.93 15.00
CA ASP A 49 0.83 0.49 13.59
C ASP A 49 -0.03 1.36 12.64
N LEU A 50 -1.17 1.86 13.11
CA LEU A 50 -2.03 2.83 12.40
C LEU A 50 -1.26 4.08 11.95
N TRP A 51 -0.42 4.64 12.81
CA TRP A 51 0.43 5.79 12.47
C TRP A 51 1.53 5.46 11.44
N GLN A 52 1.91 4.19 11.28
CA GLN A 52 2.86 3.77 10.24
C GLN A 52 2.16 3.47 8.91
N SER A 53 0.90 3.00 8.93
CA SER A 53 0.21 2.50 7.73
C SER A 53 -0.41 3.57 6.83
N ILE A 54 -0.47 4.83 7.30
CA ILE A 54 -0.85 6.03 6.53
C ILE A 54 0.36 6.65 5.79
N GLY A 55 1.59 6.21 6.10
CA GLY A 55 2.75 6.41 5.22
C GLY A 55 3.68 7.58 5.56
N PHE A 56 4.18 7.65 6.79
CA PHE A 56 5.33 8.51 7.15
C PHE A 56 6.51 7.69 7.71
N THR A 57 7.52 7.45 6.88
CA THR A 57 8.83 6.91 7.31
C THR A 57 9.86 8.04 7.40
N THR A 58 9.67 8.97 8.33
CA THR A 58 10.66 10.03 8.58
C THR A 58 11.95 9.45 9.16
N ARG A 59 13.03 9.59 8.40
CA ARG A 59 14.38 9.18 8.81
C ARG A 59 14.90 10.17 9.85
N SER A 60 15.07 9.72 11.09
CA SER A 60 15.59 10.57 12.18
C SER A 60 16.89 11.29 11.78
N GLY A 61 16.88 12.62 11.87
CA GLY A 61 17.89 13.48 11.25
C GLY A 61 18.03 14.89 11.87
N TYR A 62 17.45 15.15 13.04
CA TYR A 62 17.58 16.45 13.72
C TYR A 62 18.96 16.60 14.37
N GLY A 63 19.88 17.24 13.64
CA GLY A 63 21.15 17.75 14.17
C GLY A 63 20.97 19.15 14.77
N GLY A 64 21.43 19.36 16.01
CA GLY A 64 21.15 20.58 16.79
C GLY A 64 21.73 21.89 16.21
N LEU A 65 20.96 22.97 16.36
CA LEU A 65 21.29 24.32 15.89
C LEU A 65 22.27 25.07 16.84
N PRO A 66 23.35 25.67 16.32
CA PRO A 66 24.14 26.66 17.06
C PRO A 66 23.62 28.10 16.82
N ARG A 67 23.11 28.76 17.87
CA ARG A 67 22.68 30.18 17.82
C ARG A 67 23.83 31.13 17.40
N LYS A 68 23.65 31.94 16.35
CA LYS A 68 24.37 33.24 16.16
C LYS A 68 23.87 34.13 15.01
N GLY A 69 23.66 35.42 15.31
CA GLY A 69 23.88 36.55 14.38
C GLY A 69 22.65 37.14 13.65
N LYS A 70 22.26 38.37 14.03
CA LYS A 70 21.45 39.27 13.18
C LYS A 70 22.30 39.87 12.04
N PRO A 71 21.67 40.35 10.96
CA PRO A 71 21.78 41.78 10.64
C PRO A 71 20.44 42.45 10.22
N ASP A 72 20.39 43.78 10.28
CA ASP A 72 19.19 44.60 10.00
C ASP A 72 19.11 45.10 8.53
N TRP A 73 17.90 45.31 7.99
CA TRP A 73 17.47 46.44 7.13
C TRP A 73 15.90 46.44 7.01
N PRO A 74 15.18 47.40 6.38
CA PRO A 74 14.21 48.19 7.15
C PRO A 74 12.78 48.37 6.59
N ILE A 75 11.89 48.78 7.51
CA ILE A 75 10.58 49.44 7.43
C ILE A 75 10.10 49.92 6.03
N GLY A 76 8.86 49.56 5.68
CA GLY A 76 8.06 50.23 4.63
C GLY A 76 6.54 50.02 4.76
N HIS A 77 5.83 50.94 5.42
CA HIS A 77 4.35 51.02 5.35
C HIS A 77 3.89 51.69 4.03
N PRO A 78 2.66 51.41 3.53
CA PRO A 78 1.55 52.32 3.89
C PRO A 78 0.13 51.68 4.02
N SER A 79 -0.63 52.26 4.96
CA SER A 79 -2.11 52.38 5.07
C SER A 79 -3.06 51.82 3.99
N GLY A 80 -4.19 51.23 4.42
CA GLY A 80 -5.35 51.00 3.52
C GLY A 80 -6.62 50.38 4.15
N VAL A 81 -7.33 51.09 5.04
CA VAL A 81 -8.67 50.67 5.55
C VAL A 81 -9.76 51.60 4.99
N PRO A 82 -10.94 51.06 4.64
CA PRO A 82 -12.18 51.74 5.01
C PRO A 82 -13.24 50.79 5.60
N ALA A 83 -13.94 51.25 6.65
CA ALA A 83 -15.06 50.53 7.26
C ALA A 83 -16.37 50.71 6.48
N TRP A 84 -17.35 49.84 6.74
CA TRP A 84 -18.77 50.02 6.36
C TRP A 84 -19.68 49.82 7.58
N THR A 85 -20.78 50.56 7.64
CA THR A 85 -21.66 50.63 8.83
C THR A 85 -23.16 50.65 8.48
N GLY A 86 -23.97 49.98 9.30
CA GLY A 86 -25.44 50.01 9.27
C GLY A 86 -26.10 48.90 8.42
N ILE A 87 -27.40 48.60 8.57
CA ILE A 87 -28.47 49.33 9.29
C ILE A 87 -29.49 48.37 9.93
N GLY A 88 -29.86 48.64 11.19
CA GLY A 88 -31.23 48.66 11.77
C GLY A 88 -32.20 47.47 11.70
N GLY A 89 -32.85 47.15 12.83
CA GLY A 89 -33.91 46.12 12.89
C GLY A 89 -34.62 45.95 14.25
N SER A 90 -35.24 47.00 14.80
CA SER A 90 -36.19 46.90 15.94
C SER A 90 -37.60 46.50 15.43
N ALA A 91 -38.64 46.19 16.22
CA ALA A 91 -38.93 46.29 17.66
C ALA A 91 -40.18 45.43 18.03
N GLU A 92 -40.53 45.34 19.33
CA GLU A 92 -41.88 45.10 19.88
C GLU A 92 -42.65 43.77 19.55
N ALA A 93 -43.66 43.29 20.31
CA ALA A 93 -44.31 43.76 21.54
C ALA A 93 -45.02 42.65 22.39
N GLU A 94 -45.33 43.00 23.64
CA GLU A 94 -46.59 42.72 24.39
C GLU A 94 -46.90 41.33 25.00
N ARG A 95 -48.02 41.24 25.75
CA ARG A 95 -48.31 40.31 26.86
C ARG A 95 -49.83 40.08 27.06
N GLN A 96 -50.18 38.95 27.72
CA GLN A 96 -51.43 38.67 28.48
C GLN A 96 -52.76 38.72 27.70
N ASP A 97 -53.56 37.66 27.66
CA ASP A 97 -54.36 37.05 28.76
C ASP A 97 -54.59 35.54 28.39
N GLY A 98 -55.14 34.60 29.15
CA GLY A 98 -55.53 34.52 30.56
C GLY A 98 -56.96 33.98 30.74
N THR A 99 -57.12 32.88 31.50
CA THR A 99 -58.43 32.22 31.72
C THR A 99 -58.60 31.79 33.17
N LYS A 100 -59.86 31.78 33.64
CA LYS A 100 -60.28 31.74 35.05
C LYS A 100 -61.61 30.92 35.14
N VAL A 101 -62.05 30.26 36.23
CA VAL A 101 -61.68 30.30 37.66
C VAL A 101 -61.26 28.88 38.20
N ALA A 102 -61.98 28.01 38.95
CA ALA A 102 -63.32 28.02 39.60
C ALA A 102 -63.48 27.02 40.79
N ARG A 103 -64.06 27.50 41.91
CA ARG A 103 -64.76 26.84 43.05
C ARG A 103 -64.21 25.54 43.71
N GLY A 104 -63.74 25.72 44.95
CA GLY A 104 -64.00 24.82 46.09
C GLY A 104 -64.31 25.68 47.34
N ARG A 105 -65.25 25.29 48.21
CA ARG A 105 -65.67 26.10 49.37
C ARG A 105 -65.89 25.21 50.60
N GLY A 106 -65.17 25.49 51.68
CA GLY A 106 -65.34 24.83 52.97
C GLY A 106 -64.81 25.73 54.09
N ASN A 107 -65.66 26.04 55.07
CA ASN A 107 -65.21 26.64 56.33
C ASN A 107 -64.62 25.53 57.21
N GLU A 108 -63.63 25.85 58.03
CA GLU A 108 -63.84 25.81 59.49
C GLU A 108 -62.78 26.63 60.24
N SER A 109 -62.98 26.83 61.54
CA SER A 109 -62.43 27.97 62.27
C SER A 109 -61.38 27.62 63.32
N VAL A 110 -60.31 28.42 63.32
CA VAL A 110 -59.69 29.04 64.52
C VAL A 110 -59.50 28.13 65.75
N ASN A 111 -58.27 27.67 66.01
CA ASN A 111 -57.53 28.23 67.16
C ASN A 111 -56.04 27.81 67.29
N ARG A 112 -55.34 28.52 68.20
CA ARG A 112 -54.11 28.15 68.93
C ARG A 112 -52.81 27.95 68.12
N THR A 113 -52.16 29.10 67.90
CA THR A 113 -50.76 29.39 68.28
C THR A 113 -49.87 28.19 68.64
N THR A 114 -48.89 27.93 67.77
CA THR A 114 -47.69 27.12 68.01
C THR A 114 -46.74 27.75 69.03
N THR A 115 -45.93 26.92 69.69
CA THR A 115 -44.48 27.17 69.94
C THR A 115 -43.81 25.88 70.44
N LEU A 116 -42.49 25.75 70.22
CA LEU A 116 -41.62 24.60 70.50
C LEU A 116 -41.94 23.33 69.67
N GLY A 117 -41.00 22.91 68.80
CA GLY A 117 -41.09 21.61 68.11
C GLY A 117 -40.60 21.53 66.64
N ALA A 118 -40.04 22.59 66.05
CA ALA A 118 -39.73 22.62 64.60
C ALA A 118 -38.37 23.26 64.24
N ALA A 119 -37.31 22.98 65.01
CA ALA A 119 -35.97 23.57 64.83
C ALA A 119 -34.88 22.58 64.41
N ALA A 120 -35.24 21.38 63.93
CA ALA A 120 -34.31 20.28 63.62
C ALA A 120 -34.57 19.59 62.26
N ALA A 121 -35.37 20.20 61.38
CA ALA A 121 -35.83 19.59 60.12
C ALA A 121 -35.76 20.54 58.91
N LEU A 122 -34.88 21.56 58.96
CA LEU A 122 -34.74 22.57 57.89
C LEU A 122 -33.28 22.86 57.50
N CYS A 123 -32.37 21.91 57.72
CA CYS A 123 -30.94 22.00 57.35
C CYS A 123 -30.51 20.93 56.32
N TRP A 124 -31.48 20.28 55.65
CA TRP A 124 -31.26 19.37 54.51
C TRP A 124 -31.76 20.03 53.22
N ALA A 125 -31.20 21.20 52.90
CA ALA A 125 -31.45 21.92 51.66
C ALA A 125 -30.13 22.12 50.92
N PHE A 126 -30.01 21.47 49.76
CA PHE A 126 -28.92 21.64 48.79
C PHE A 126 -27.48 21.54 49.35
N ALA A 127 -27.09 20.30 49.67
CA ALA A 127 -25.77 19.86 49.22
C ALA A 127 -25.81 19.78 47.68
N ALA A 128 -25.62 20.92 47.02
CA ALA A 128 -25.44 20.96 45.58
C ALA A 128 -24.03 20.46 45.28
N GLU A 129 -23.93 19.17 44.94
CA GLU A 129 -22.71 18.57 44.41
C GLU A 129 -22.44 19.16 43.02
N ALA A 130 -21.88 20.37 43.01
CA ALA A 130 -21.28 20.97 41.84
C ALA A 130 -20.13 20.05 41.40
N LYS A 131 -20.40 19.22 40.39
CA LYS A 131 -19.34 18.54 39.66
C LYS A 131 -18.38 19.61 39.16
N LEU A 132 -17.07 19.40 39.38
CA LEU A 132 -16.09 20.12 38.57
C LEU A 132 -16.29 19.65 37.13
N GLU A 133 -16.83 20.52 36.29
CA GLU A 133 -16.46 20.51 34.89
C GLU A 133 -15.02 20.98 34.84
N LEU A 134 -14.13 20.04 34.51
CA LEU A 134 -12.76 20.37 34.12
C LEU A 134 -12.88 21.13 32.80
N LEU A 135 -12.56 22.43 32.84
CA LEU A 135 -12.32 23.19 31.63
C LEU A 135 -11.00 22.68 31.04
N ASP A 136 -11.01 22.32 29.77
CA ASP A 136 -9.81 21.89 29.07
C ASP A 136 -8.86 23.09 28.91
N GLU A 137 -7.56 22.85 29.09
CA GLU A 137 -6.56 23.92 29.10
C GLU A 137 -6.00 24.12 27.69
N ILE A 138 -5.79 25.38 27.29
CA ILE A 138 -5.17 25.72 26.00
C ILE A 138 -3.66 25.71 26.20
N VAL A 139 -2.95 24.91 25.40
CA VAL A 139 -1.48 24.81 25.41
C VAL A 139 -0.85 25.72 24.37
N ALA A 140 -1.51 25.91 23.22
CA ALA A 140 -1.13 26.89 22.21
C ALA A 140 -2.36 27.44 21.47
N ILE A 141 -2.31 28.72 21.09
CA ILE A 141 -3.22 29.34 20.13
C ILE A 141 -2.49 29.38 18.78
N VAL A 142 -3.17 29.00 17.68
CA VAL A 142 -2.57 28.75 16.36
C VAL A 142 -3.46 29.35 15.27
N ASP A 143 -3.12 30.56 14.79
CA ASP A 143 -3.94 31.37 13.87
C ASP A 143 -5.42 31.51 14.33
N GLU A 144 -6.34 30.72 13.74
CA GLU A 144 -7.78 30.72 14.06
C GLU A 144 -8.22 29.54 14.96
N ASP A 145 -7.29 28.70 15.42
CA ASP A 145 -7.50 27.43 16.12
C ASP A 145 -6.74 27.35 17.46
N VAL A 146 -6.97 26.30 18.26
CA VAL A 146 -6.29 26.06 19.55
C VAL A 146 -5.87 24.60 19.72
N VAL A 147 -4.68 24.39 20.30
CA VAL A 147 -4.19 23.07 20.72
C VAL A 147 -4.52 22.87 22.19
N LEU A 148 -5.25 21.80 22.51
CA LEU A 148 -5.77 21.52 23.85
C LEU A 148 -4.89 20.53 24.63
N GLU A 149 -4.90 20.66 25.96
CA GLU A 149 -4.19 19.78 26.88
C GLU A 149 -4.69 18.32 26.79
N SER A 150 -5.97 18.11 26.50
CA SER A 150 -6.51 16.79 26.19
C SER A 150 -5.84 16.12 24.98
N GLU A 151 -5.68 16.84 23.85
CA GLU A 151 -5.03 16.32 22.63
C GLU A 151 -3.57 15.96 22.89
N VAL A 152 -2.84 16.84 23.59
CA VAL A 152 -1.43 16.61 23.95
C VAL A 152 -1.29 15.35 24.79
N ASN A 153 -2.16 15.15 25.78
CA ASN A 153 -2.16 13.95 26.63
C ASN A 153 -2.59 12.68 25.89
N GLU A 154 -3.54 12.75 24.96
CA GLU A 154 -3.96 11.62 24.14
C GLU A 154 -2.79 11.12 23.27
N ARG A 155 -2.15 12.04 22.53
CA ARG A 155 -0.98 11.74 21.70
C ARG A 155 0.19 11.20 22.54
N LEU A 156 0.40 11.73 23.75
CA LEU A 156 1.43 11.28 24.68
C LEU A 156 1.15 9.87 25.23
N ALA A 157 -0.12 9.56 25.54
CA ALA A 157 -0.55 8.23 25.96
C ALA A 157 -0.38 7.20 24.83
N ALA A 158 -0.76 7.56 23.59
CA ALA A 158 -0.57 6.72 22.41
C ALA A 158 0.91 6.41 22.14
N PHE A 159 1.78 7.43 22.20
CA PHE A 159 3.23 7.27 22.06
C PHE A 159 3.82 6.34 23.15
N LYS A 160 3.48 6.58 24.42
CA LYS A 160 3.92 5.73 25.56
C LYS A 160 3.45 4.28 25.40
N ALA A 161 2.23 4.06 24.88
CA ALA A 161 1.71 2.71 24.61
C ALA A 161 2.49 2.01 23.48
N GLN A 162 2.76 2.72 22.37
CA GLN A 162 3.52 2.18 21.24
C GLN A 162 4.97 1.83 21.63
N ALA A 163 5.70 2.74 22.29
CA ALA A 163 7.07 2.50 22.71
C ALA A 163 7.19 1.29 23.64
N LYS A 164 6.24 1.15 24.58
CA LYS A 164 6.13 -0.01 25.49
C LYS A 164 5.77 -1.31 24.76
N ALA A 165 5.00 -1.27 23.69
CA ALA A 165 4.69 -2.43 22.87
C ALA A 165 5.89 -2.87 22.00
N ALA A 166 6.74 -1.92 21.61
CA ALA A 166 7.95 -2.13 20.81
C ALA A 166 9.22 -2.45 21.63
N ASP A 167 9.12 -2.50 22.97
CA ASP A 167 10.24 -2.65 23.92
C ASP A 167 11.34 -1.57 23.74
N GLN A 168 10.92 -0.35 23.36
CA GLN A 168 11.81 0.78 23.11
C GLN A 168 11.98 1.68 24.36
N PRO A 169 13.17 2.26 24.58
CA PRO A 169 13.37 3.24 25.63
C PRO A 169 12.56 4.50 25.33
N ILE A 170 11.70 4.89 26.28
CA ILE A 170 10.97 6.15 26.24
C ILE A 170 11.96 7.28 26.62
N PRO A 171 12.05 8.39 25.87
CA PRO A 171 12.80 9.58 26.29
C PRO A 171 12.20 10.22 27.55
N ASP A 172 12.77 11.35 27.98
CA ASP A 172 12.11 12.19 28.98
C ASP A 172 10.76 12.71 28.48
N GLU A 173 9.82 12.87 29.41
CA GLU A 173 8.42 13.18 29.09
C GLU A 173 8.22 14.61 28.57
N GLU A 174 9.11 15.51 28.97
CA GLU A 174 9.14 16.93 28.61
C GLU A 174 9.49 17.12 27.12
N THR A 175 10.62 16.56 26.66
CA THR A 175 11.02 16.56 25.24
C THR A 175 9.97 15.89 24.34
N VAL A 176 9.32 14.83 24.81
CA VAL A 176 8.24 14.16 24.05
C VAL A 176 6.99 15.03 23.98
N ARG A 177 6.65 15.74 25.07
CA ARG A 177 5.52 16.68 25.12
C ARG A 177 5.75 17.87 24.19
N GLU A 178 6.94 18.48 24.21
CA GLU A 178 7.33 19.55 23.26
C GLU A 178 7.12 19.10 21.79
N GLN A 179 7.64 17.93 21.43
CA GLN A 179 7.51 17.37 20.08
C GLN A 179 6.06 17.08 19.68
N ILE A 180 5.20 16.74 20.64
CA ILE A 180 3.77 16.53 20.40
C ILE A 180 3.04 17.85 20.20
N VAL A 181 3.31 18.89 21.00
CA VAL A 181 2.70 20.21 20.86
C VAL A 181 3.10 20.84 19.51
N GLU A 182 4.38 20.83 19.17
CA GLU A 182 4.87 21.33 17.88
C GLU A 182 4.26 20.56 16.70
N ARG A 183 4.07 19.24 16.83
CA ARG A 183 3.37 18.44 15.82
C ARG A 183 1.89 18.80 15.71
N LEU A 184 1.18 19.08 16.81
CA LEU A 184 -0.23 19.46 16.81
C LEU A 184 -0.43 20.87 16.22
N ILE A 185 0.48 21.81 16.50
CA ILE A 185 0.52 23.14 15.85
C ILE A 185 0.63 22.96 14.33
N VAL A 186 1.60 22.19 13.86
CA VAL A 186 1.81 21.93 12.42
C VAL A 186 0.66 21.11 11.81
N GLU A 187 -0.03 20.26 12.58
CA GLU A 187 -1.25 19.55 12.13
C GLU A 187 -2.42 20.52 11.90
N SER A 188 -2.67 21.43 12.85
CA SER A 188 -3.71 22.47 12.73
C SER A 188 -3.47 23.38 11.52
N LEU A 189 -2.25 23.89 11.32
CA LEU A 189 -1.93 24.78 10.20
C LEU A 189 -2.17 24.14 8.83
N GLN A 190 -1.96 22.82 8.70
CA GLN A 190 -2.28 22.07 7.48
C GLN A 190 -3.80 21.91 7.28
N LEU A 191 -4.56 21.67 8.34
CA LEU A 191 -6.03 21.59 8.29
C LEU A 191 -6.66 22.95 7.96
N GLN A 192 -6.21 24.03 8.61
CA GLN A 192 -6.62 25.40 8.30
C GLN A 192 -6.29 25.76 6.84
N THR A 193 -5.14 25.34 6.33
CA THR A 193 -4.78 25.48 4.90
C THR A 193 -5.75 24.71 3.99
N GLY A 194 -6.19 23.51 4.40
CA GLY A 194 -7.19 22.71 3.72
C GLY A 194 -8.57 23.37 3.66
N ASP A 195 -9.09 23.86 4.78
CA ASP A 195 -10.37 24.58 4.82
C ASP A 195 -10.32 25.87 3.99
N ARG A 196 -9.22 26.64 4.08
CA ARG A 196 -8.98 27.87 3.30
C ARG A 196 -8.85 27.59 1.79
N ALA A 197 -8.35 26.41 1.40
CA ALA A 197 -8.30 25.93 0.02
C ALA A 197 -9.61 25.23 -0.44
N GLY A 198 -10.57 25.01 0.46
CA GLY A 198 -11.84 24.34 0.15
C GLY A 198 -11.74 22.82 -0.01
N VAL A 199 -10.72 22.18 0.57
CA VAL A 199 -10.57 20.71 0.58
C VAL A 199 -11.74 20.07 1.34
N ARG A 200 -12.37 19.06 0.74
CA ARG A 200 -13.51 18.34 1.32
C ARG A 200 -13.42 16.86 0.96
N ILE A 201 -13.30 16.02 1.98
CA ILE A 201 -13.29 14.55 1.84
C ILE A 201 -14.72 14.04 1.70
N SER A 202 -14.95 13.20 0.69
CA SER A 202 -16.27 12.59 0.47
C SER A 202 -16.53 11.40 1.43
N ASP A 203 -17.79 11.10 1.73
CA ASP A 203 -18.09 9.94 2.59
C ASP A 203 -17.70 8.61 1.94
N ASP A 204 -17.74 8.51 0.60
CA ASP A 204 -17.30 7.32 -0.14
C ASP A 204 -15.79 7.10 -0.03
N GLU A 205 -14.99 8.15 -0.28
CA GLU A 205 -13.53 8.15 -0.08
C GLU A 205 -13.13 7.82 1.36
N LEU A 206 -13.83 8.40 2.35
CA LEU A 206 -13.63 8.08 3.76
C LEU A 206 -13.97 6.59 4.05
N ASN A 207 -15.01 6.04 3.43
CA ASN A 207 -15.36 4.62 3.55
C ASN A 207 -14.31 3.70 2.88
N GLU A 208 -13.71 4.11 1.75
CA GLU A 208 -12.62 3.39 1.08
C GLU A 208 -11.34 3.40 1.91
N ALA A 209 -10.98 4.54 2.51
CA ALA A 209 -9.84 4.67 3.42
C ALA A 209 -10.03 3.78 4.67
N LEU A 210 -11.18 3.86 5.35
CA LEU A 210 -11.50 3.02 6.51
C LEU A 210 -11.52 1.52 6.15
N SER A 211 -11.98 1.17 4.95
CA SER A 211 -11.94 -0.22 4.46
C SER A 211 -10.51 -0.70 4.19
N SER A 212 -9.64 0.19 3.71
CA SER A 212 -8.21 -0.10 3.49
C SER A 212 -7.46 -0.30 4.81
N VAL A 213 -7.71 0.55 5.81
CA VAL A 213 -7.17 0.42 7.17
C VAL A 213 -7.64 -0.88 7.85
N ALA A 214 -8.91 -1.27 7.66
CA ALA A 214 -9.43 -2.56 8.11
C ALA A 214 -8.70 -3.73 7.43
N ALA A 215 -8.51 -3.66 6.10
CA ALA A 215 -7.84 -4.70 5.32
C ALA A 215 -6.36 -4.88 5.72
N GLN A 216 -5.62 -3.78 5.93
CA GLN A 216 -4.26 -3.79 6.51
C GLN A 216 -4.23 -4.54 7.85
N ASN A 217 -5.23 -4.30 8.71
CA ASN A 217 -5.41 -4.98 9.98
C ASN A 217 -5.86 -6.46 9.88
N ARG A 218 -6.10 -6.96 8.67
CA ARG A 218 -6.68 -8.29 8.35
C ARG A 218 -8.11 -8.47 8.89
N MET A 219 -8.90 -7.40 8.79
CA MET A 219 -10.30 -7.31 9.18
C MET A 219 -11.17 -6.80 8.02
N ASN A 220 -12.48 -7.03 8.08
CA ASN A 220 -13.44 -6.23 7.30
C ASN A 220 -13.90 -5.00 8.10
N LEU A 221 -14.56 -4.04 7.43
CA LEU A 221 -14.98 -2.76 8.05
C LEU A 221 -15.86 -2.95 9.31
N THR A 222 -16.76 -3.94 9.31
CA THR A 222 -17.62 -4.26 10.46
C THR A 222 -16.83 -4.80 11.65
N GLN A 223 -15.84 -5.67 11.39
CA GLN A 223 -14.93 -6.19 12.41
C GLN A 223 -14.01 -5.10 12.96
N PHE A 224 -13.50 -4.23 12.09
CA PHE A 224 -12.63 -3.12 12.47
C PHE A 224 -13.37 -2.12 13.36
N ARG A 225 -14.59 -1.69 12.98
CA ARG A 225 -15.45 -0.85 13.83
C ARG A 225 -15.66 -1.48 15.21
N ALA A 226 -16.01 -2.77 15.27
CA ALA A 226 -16.25 -3.45 16.54
C ALA A 226 -14.99 -3.58 17.41
N ALA A 227 -13.79 -3.62 16.82
CA ALA A 227 -12.53 -3.57 17.55
C ALA A 227 -12.29 -2.17 18.14
N VAL A 228 -12.41 -1.12 17.32
CA VAL A 228 -12.26 0.30 17.72
C VAL A 228 -13.22 0.66 18.86
N GLU A 229 -14.51 0.30 18.73
CA GLU A 229 -15.52 0.50 19.78
C GLU A 229 -15.26 -0.34 21.05
N SER A 230 -14.49 -1.44 20.96
CA SER A 230 -14.09 -2.26 22.11
C SER A 230 -12.83 -1.77 22.83
N ASP A 231 -11.97 -1.03 22.12
CA ASP A 231 -10.80 -0.35 22.68
C ASP A 231 -11.16 1.02 23.30
N GLY A 232 -12.42 1.45 23.17
CA GLY A 232 -13.00 2.61 23.85
C GLY A 232 -13.17 3.86 22.98
N ILE A 233 -12.61 3.86 21.77
CA ILE A 233 -12.71 4.96 20.80
C ILE A 233 -14.07 4.91 20.11
N SER A 234 -14.73 6.05 19.93
CA SER A 234 -16.03 6.09 19.26
C SER A 234 -15.90 5.98 17.73
N TRP A 235 -16.89 5.37 17.07
CA TRP A 235 -16.88 5.26 15.61
C TRP A 235 -17.00 6.61 14.88
N VAL A 236 -17.49 7.66 15.55
CA VAL A 236 -17.55 9.02 14.99
C VAL A 236 -16.16 9.65 15.00
N GLU A 237 -15.51 9.66 16.16
CA GLU A 237 -14.13 10.11 16.39
C GLU A 237 -13.14 9.45 15.42
N MET A 238 -13.17 8.12 15.27
CA MET A 238 -12.35 7.40 14.27
C MET A 238 -12.63 7.84 12.82
N ARG A 239 -13.87 8.23 12.47
CA ARG A 239 -14.17 8.83 11.16
C ARG A 239 -13.59 10.24 11.03
N GLU A 240 -13.60 11.03 12.10
CA GLU A 240 -13.03 12.38 12.10
C GLU A 240 -11.48 12.35 12.05
N THR A 241 -10.82 11.42 12.76
CA THR A 241 -9.36 11.21 12.65
C THR A 241 -8.95 10.91 11.21
N VAL A 242 -9.55 9.89 10.60
CA VAL A 242 -9.24 9.51 9.22
C VAL A 242 -9.63 10.62 8.22
N ARG A 243 -10.67 11.43 8.51
CA ARG A 243 -10.97 12.62 7.71
C ARG A 243 -9.89 13.70 7.84
N ARG A 244 -9.36 13.97 9.04
CA ARG A 244 -8.22 14.90 9.24
C ARG A 244 -6.99 14.42 8.47
N ASP A 245 -6.63 13.15 8.62
CA ASP A 245 -5.48 12.54 7.92
C ASP A 245 -5.61 12.65 6.39
N LEU A 246 -6.80 12.39 5.84
CA LEU A 246 -7.08 12.54 4.42
C LEU A 246 -7.01 14.00 3.96
N THR A 247 -7.58 14.94 4.73
CA THR A 247 -7.49 16.39 4.42
C THR A 247 -6.03 16.84 4.37
N ILE A 248 -5.23 16.45 5.38
CA ILE A 248 -3.79 16.76 5.43
C ILE A 248 -3.06 16.16 4.22
N ASN A 249 -3.33 14.89 3.88
CA ASN A 249 -2.72 14.25 2.72
C ASN A 249 -3.06 14.99 1.41
N HIS A 250 -4.33 15.37 1.21
CA HIS A 250 -4.76 16.15 0.04
C HIS A 250 -4.11 17.54 -0.03
N VAL A 251 -3.97 18.23 1.11
CA VAL A 251 -3.25 19.52 1.17
C VAL A 251 -1.79 19.33 0.78
N GLN A 252 -1.09 18.38 1.40
CA GLN A 252 0.31 18.05 1.07
C GLN A 252 0.46 17.73 -0.42
N GLN A 253 -0.34 16.81 -0.95
CA GLN A 253 -0.33 16.44 -2.38
C GLN A 253 -0.65 17.63 -3.29
N GLY A 254 -1.59 18.50 -2.91
CA GLY A 254 -1.97 19.69 -3.67
C GLY A 254 -0.83 20.73 -3.75
N ILE A 255 -0.23 21.07 -2.61
CA ILE A 255 0.89 22.03 -2.54
C ILE A 255 2.12 21.44 -3.26
N MET A 256 2.49 20.18 -2.97
CA MET A 256 3.66 19.54 -3.58
C MET A 256 3.56 19.42 -5.10
N ARG A 257 2.37 19.10 -5.66
CA ARG A 257 2.13 19.11 -7.12
C ARG A 257 2.29 20.49 -7.78
N SER A 258 2.19 21.58 -7.01
CA SER A 258 2.39 22.95 -7.51
C SER A 258 3.86 23.39 -7.48
N ARG A 259 4.61 22.95 -6.45
CA ARG A 259 6.03 23.26 -6.22
C ARG A 259 6.96 22.38 -7.06
N ILE A 260 6.81 21.07 -6.97
CA ILE A 260 7.74 20.09 -7.56
C ILE A 260 7.51 19.98 -9.07
N LYS A 261 8.56 20.23 -9.86
CA LYS A 261 8.55 20.10 -11.33
C LYS A 261 9.86 19.49 -11.81
N ILE A 262 9.88 18.18 -11.96
CA ILE A 262 11.07 17.44 -12.45
C ILE A 262 11.25 17.73 -13.95
N SER A 263 12.37 18.32 -14.33
CA SER A 263 12.69 18.65 -15.72
C SER A 263 13.42 17.52 -16.46
N ASP A 264 13.32 17.52 -17.80
CA ASP A 264 14.06 16.62 -18.69
C ASP A 264 15.57 16.59 -18.40
N GLN A 265 16.14 17.72 -17.98
CA GLN A 265 17.57 17.85 -17.69
C GLN A 265 17.92 17.17 -16.37
N GLU A 266 17.07 17.27 -15.35
CA GLU A 266 17.28 16.57 -14.06
C GLU A 266 17.17 15.06 -14.23
N VAL A 267 16.18 14.58 -15.00
CA VAL A 267 16.03 13.14 -15.29
C VAL A 267 17.26 12.61 -16.03
N GLN A 268 17.75 13.31 -17.06
CA GLN A 268 18.98 12.94 -17.76
C GLN A 268 20.22 12.97 -16.85
N SER A 269 20.36 13.99 -16.01
CA SER A 269 21.49 14.14 -15.08
C SER A 269 21.49 13.05 -14.00
N PHE A 270 20.30 12.68 -13.51
CA PHE A 270 20.12 11.56 -12.59
C PHE A 270 20.46 10.23 -13.26
N LEU A 271 19.95 9.94 -14.46
CA LEU A 271 20.28 8.71 -15.22
C LEU A 271 21.79 8.61 -15.52
N ALA A 272 22.47 9.73 -15.74
CA ALA A 272 23.92 9.80 -15.91
C ALA A 272 24.72 9.62 -14.59
N SER A 273 24.08 9.71 -13.42
CA SER A 273 24.70 9.50 -12.11
C SER A 273 24.88 8.01 -11.78
N GLU A 274 25.71 7.71 -10.77
CA GLU A 274 25.83 6.35 -10.24
C GLU A 274 24.56 5.88 -9.54
N LEU A 275 23.91 6.76 -8.78
CA LEU A 275 22.65 6.46 -8.10
C LEU A 275 21.54 6.15 -9.11
N GLY A 276 21.41 6.92 -10.19
CA GLY A 276 20.42 6.65 -11.23
C GLY A 276 20.66 5.34 -11.95
N ARG A 277 21.92 5.03 -12.32
CA ARG A 277 22.28 3.69 -12.82
C ARG A 277 21.93 2.57 -11.84
N LEU A 278 22.10 2.79 -10.53
CA LEU A 278 21.74 1.81 -9.51
C LEU A 278 20.23 1.69 -9.28
N VAL A 279 19.46 2.76 -9.44
CA VAL A 279 18.00 2.81 -9.25
C VAL A 279 17.26 2.20 -10.45
N THR A 280 17.77 2.41 -11.68
CA THR A 280 17.17 1.89 -12.92
C THR A 280 17.80 0.60 -13.45
N ALA A 281 18.75 0.02 -12.72
CA ALA A 281 19.35 -1.28 -13.04
C ALA A 281 18.33 -2.43 -12.93
N ASP A 282 18.41 -3.35 -13.88
CA ASP A 282 17.67 -4.61 -13.82
C ASP A 282 17.97 -5.42 -12.54
N GLU A 283 16.89 -6.00 -12.00
CA GLU A 283 16.85 -6.93 -10.89
C GLU A 283 16.53 -8.34 -11.40
N TYR A 284 17.30 -9.31 -10.90
CA TYR A 284 17.24 -10.71 -11.27
C TYR A 284 16.93 -11.52 -10.01
N ARG A 285 16.03 -12.49 -10.11
CA ARG A 285 15.83 -13.51 -9.08
C ARG A 285 16.49 -14.79 -9.56
N LEU A 286 17.62 -15.14 -8.96
CA LEU A 286 18.38 -16.34 -9.30
C LEU A 286 18.18 -17.44 -8.25
N SER A 287 17.98 -18.67 -8.70
CA SER A 287 18.15 -19.88 -7.88
C SER A 287 19.52 -20.47 -8.14
N HIS A 288 20.21 -20.96 -7.10
CA HIS A 288 21.62 -21.35 -7.14
C HIS A 288 21.91 -22.67 -6.41
N ILE A 289 22.59 -23.59 -7.10
CA ILE A 289 23.20 -24.80 -6.53
C ILE A 289 24.72 -24.62 -6.56
N LEU A 290 25.38 -24.87 -5.42
CA LEU A 290 26.84 -25.01 -5.31
C LEU A 290 27.19 -26.45 -4.98
N LEU A 291 28.01 -27.08 -5.80
CA LEU A 291 28.65 -28.36 -5.50
C LEU A 291 30.09 -28.07 -5.10
N ALA A 292 30.37 -28.18 -3.81
CA ALA A 292 31.66 -27.80 -3.26
C ALA A 292 32.77 -28.77 -3.69
N VAL A 293 33.98 -28.22 -3.87
CA VAL A 293 35.24 -28.95 -3.98
C VAL A 293 36.07 -28.55 -2.75
N GLN A 294 36.62 -29.51 -2.02
CA GLN A 294 37.42 -29.24 -0.81
C GLN A 294 38.89 -28.98 -1.15
N ASP A 295 39.44 -29.69 -2.13
CA ASP A 295 40.81 -29.56 -2.61
C ASP A 295 40.81 -29.30 -4.14
N GLU A 296 41.10 -28.06 -4.56
CA GLU A 296 41.18 -27.70 -5.99
C GLU A 296 42.34 -28.40 -6.73
N GLN A 297 43.33 -28.89 -5.99
CA GLN A 297 44.50 -29.58 -6.50
C GLN A 297 44.25 -31.10 -6.65
N ASP A 298 43.29 -31.68 -5.91
CA ASP A 298 42.81 -33.04 -6.17
C ASP A 298 41.95 -33.11 -7.45
N ARG A 299 42.62 -33.46 -8.54
CA ARG A 299 42.00 -33.69 -9.85
C ARG A 299 40.96 -34.83 -9.84
N ALA A 300 41.01 -35.76 -8.87
CA ALA A 300 39.99 -36.80 -8.73
C ALA A 300 38.71 -36.24 -8.10
N GLU A 301 38.82 -35.44 -7.02
CA GLU A 301 37.66 -34.72 -6.47
C GLU A 301 37.05 -33.77 -7.52
N VAL A 302 37.86 -32.89 -8.13
CA VAL A 302 37.39 -31.94 -9.14
C VAL A 302 36.65 -32.64 -10.29
N SER A 303 37.17 -33.77 -10.78
CA SER A 303 36.52 -34.54 -11.85
C SER A 303 35.23 -35.21 -11.40
N ARG A 304 35.17 -35.73 -10.16
CA ARG A 304 33.96 -36.33 -9.57
C ARG A 304 32.86 -35.28 -9.39
N VAL A 305 33.20 -34.10 -8.85
CA VAL A 305 32.22 -33.02 -8.62
C VAL A 305 31.73 -32.42 -9.95
N SER A 306 32.60 -32.32 -10.97
CA SER A 306 32.16 -31.92 -12.32
C SER A 306 31.11 -32.89 -12.87
N GLN A 307 31.35 -34.20 -12.81
CA GLN A 307 30.41 -35.21 -13.29
C GLN A 307 29.08 -35.21 -12.51
N GLU A 308 29.13 -34.95 -11.21
CA GLU A 308 27.93 -34.74 -10.37
C GLU A 308 27.15 -33.49 -10.80
N ALA A 309 27.85 -32.41 -11.15
CA ALA A 309 27.25 -31.18 -11.66
C ALA A 309 26.62 -31.35 -13.05
N ASP A 310 27.29 -32.06 -13.96
CA ASP A 310 26.77 -32.38 -15.29
C ASP A 310 25.51 -33.26 -15.20
N ALA A 311 25.50 -34.25 -14.29
CA ALA A 311 24.33 -35.10 -14.04
C ALA A 311 23.15 -34.31 -13.42
N LEU A 312 23.42 -33.36 -12.53
CA LEU A 312 22.40 -32.47 -11.98
C LEU A 312 21.85 -31.49 -13.03
N LEU A 313 22.69 -30.99 -13.93
CA LEU A 313 22.26 -30.16 -15.06
C LEU A 313 21.29 -30.92 -15.98
N GLN A 314 21.59 -32.19 -16.30
CA GLN A 314 20.71 -33.04 -17.12
C GLN A 314 19.36 -33.32 -16.45
N ARG A 315 19.34 -33.56 -15.13
CA ARG A 315 18.11 -33.74 -14.34
C ARG A 315 17.23 -32.48 -14.36
N LEU A 316 17.85 -31.30 -14.20
CA LEU A 316 17.16 -30.02 -14.30
C LEU A 316 16.63 -29.74 -15.73
N GLN A 317 17.40 -30.07 -16.76
CA GLN A 317 16.98 -29.94 -18.16
C GLN A 317 15.83 -30.89 -18.53
N SER A 318 15.73 -32.05 -17.88
CA SER A 318 14.60 -32.99 -18.00
C SER A 318 13.40 -32.63 -17.11
N GLY A 319 13.41 -31.47 -16.45
CA GLY A 319 12.27 -30.91 -15.72
C GLY A 319 12.18 -31.31 -14.25
N GLU A 320 13.23 -31.89 -13.65
CA GLU A 320 13.26 -32.09 -12.20
C GLU A 320 13.32 -30.75 -11.45
N ASP A 321 12.63 -30.67 -10.32
CA ASP A 321 12.46 -29.41 -9.58
C ASP A 321 13.78 -28.90 -8.96
N PHE A 322 14.13 -27.65 -9.31
CA PHE A 322 15.34 -26.99 -8.83
C PHE A 322 15.36 -26.84 -7.31
N HIS A 323 14.22 -26.56 -6.67
CA HIS A 323 14.18 -26.36 -5.22
C HIS A 323 14.58 -27.65 -4.48
N LYS A 324 13.99 -28.81 -4.85
CA LYS A 324 14.38 -30.12 -4.31
C LYS A 324 15.85 -30.45 -4.55
N LEU A 325 16.37 -30.21 -5.75
CA LEU A 325 17.77 -30.49 -6.07
C LEU A 325 18.74 -29.59 -5.31
N ALA A 326 18.38 -28.32 -5.07
CA ALA A 326 19.15 -27.43 -4.21
C ALA A 326 19.14 -27.87 -2.75
N VAL A 327 17.98 -28.27 -2.19
CA VAL A 327 17.89 -28.80 -0.82
C VAL A 327 18.69 -30.10 -0.65
N ALA A 328 18.72 -30.96 -1.67
CA ALA A 328 19.37 -32.27 -1.59
C ALA A 328 20.89 -32.26 -1.89
N HIS A 329 21.37 -31.35 -2.75
CA HIS A 329 22.76 -31.38 -3.25
C HIS A 329 23.55 -30.06 -3.06
N SER A 330 22.91 -28.92 -2.77
CA SER A 330 23.64 -27.65 -2.67
C SER A 330 24.38 -27.52 -1.35
N SER A 331 25.67 -27.19 -1.43
CA SER A 331 26.53 -26.75 -0.32
C SER A 331 26.46 -25.23 -0.07
N GLY A 332 25.61 -24.51 -0.80
CA GLY A 332 25.45 -23.05 -0.66
C GLY A 332 24.59 -22.65 0.53
N GLN A 333 24.81 -21.44 1.07
CA GLN A 333 24.10 -20.91 2.25
C GLN A 333 22.57 -20.95 2.15
N LYS A 334 22.02 -20.88 0.93
CA LYS A 334 20.57 -20.91 0.65
C LYS A 334 20.02 -22.29 0.26
N ALA A 335 20.80 -23.37 0.41
CA ALA A 335 20.38 -24.73 0.03
C ALA A 335 19.01 -25.13 0.60
N LEU A 336 18.80 -24.93 1.90
CA LEU A 336 17.54 -25.25 2.60
C LEU A 336 16.35 -24.36 2.20
N GLU A 337 16.61 -23.24 1.52
CA GLU A 337 15.61 -22.34 0.93
C GLU A 337 15.44 -22.62 -0.59
N GLY A 338 15.89 -23.79 -1.08
CA GLY A 338 15.85 -24.16 -2.49
C GLY A 338 16.86 -23.42 -3.37
N GLY A 339 17.87 -22.80 -2.76
CA GLY A 339 18.88 -22.01 -3.46
C GLY A 339 18.43 -20.63 -3.92
N ASP A 340 17.24 -20.15 -3.52
CA ASP A 340 16.77 -18.80 -3.91
C ASP A 340 17.67 -17.72 -3.30
N LEU A 341 18.27 -16.90 -4.16
CA LEU A 341 19.12 -15.76 -3.75
C LEU A 341 18.32 -14.49 -3.50
N GLY A 342 17.01 -14.49 -3.79
CA GLY A 342 16.12 -13.34 -3.76
C GLY A 342 16.29 -12.43 -4.98
N TRP A 343 15.49 -11.36 -5.03
CA TRP A 343 15.66 -10.27 -6.00
C TRP A 343 16.96 -9.51 -5.75
N ARG A 344 17.81 -9.39 -6.76
CA ARG A 344 19.10 -8.68 -6.70
C ARG A 344 19.35 -7.88 -7.95
N ARG A 345 19.74 -6.61 -7.77
CA ARG A 345 20.27 -5.77 -8.86
C ARG A 345 21.55 -6.38 -9.42
N THR A 346 21.84 -6.11 -10.69
CA THR A 346 23.07 -6.59 -11.37
C THR A 346 24.35 -6.40 -10.53
N ALA A 347 24.51 -5.25 -9.85
CA ALA A 347 25.68 -4.93 -9.02
C ALA A 347 25.75 -5.68 -7.67
N ALA A 348 24.67 -6.35 -7.25
CA ALA A 348 24.58 -7.16 -6.02
C ALA A 348 24.66 -8.67 -6.30
N LEU A 349 24.96 -9.05 -7.56
CA LEU A 349 25.30 -10.41 -7.98
C LEU A 349 26.83 -10.59 -8.00
N PRO A 350 27.35 -11.79 -7.67
CA PRO A 350 28.72 -12.17 -8.02
C PRO A 350 29.00 -11.94 -9.52
N THR A 351 30.18 -11.41 -9.87
CA THR A 351 30.50 -10.97 -11.23
C THR A 351 30.36 -12.09 -12.28
N MET A 352 30.74 -13.32 -11.90
CA MET A 352 30.58 -14.53 -12.70
C MET A 352 29.12 -14.91 -13.03
N PHE A 353 28.14 -14.32 -12.32
CA PHE A 353 26.71 -14.50 -12.60
C PHE A 353 26.10 -13.26 -13.27
N SER A 354 26.60 -12.04 -13.04
CA SER A 354 25.99 -10.81 -13.58
C SER A 354 26.11 -10.70 -15.10
N GLU A 355 27.19 -11.18 -15.70
CA GLU A 355 27.34 -11.27 -17.17
C GLU A 355 26.40 -12.31 -17.77
N VAL A 356 26.32 -13.48 -17.12
CA VAL A 356 25.49 -14.61 -17.58
C VAL A 356 24.00 -14.28 -17.47
N ALA A 357 23.55 -13.78 -16.31
CA ALA A 357 22.14 -13.50 -16.02
C ALA A 357 21.51 -12.49 -16.99
N ARG A 358 22.26 -11.49 -17.47
CA ARG A 358 21.82 -10.55 -18.51
C ARG A 358 21.40 -11.22 -19.82
N SER A 359 21.95 -12.40 -20.12
CA SER A 359 21.70 -13.20 -21.34
C SER A 359 20.85 -14.45 -21.11
N MET A 360 20.16 -14.52 -19.95
CA MET A 360 19.23 -15.61 -19.63
C MET A 360 17.79 -15.15 -19.85
N ALA A 361 16.99 -16.00 -20.47
CA ALA A 361 15.53 -15.87 -20.49
C ALA A 361 14.93 -16.29 -19.14
N VAL A 362 13.72 -15.87 -18.80
CA VAL A 362 13.06 -16.35 -17.58
C VAL A 362 12.84 -17.87 -17.69
N GLY A 363 13.30 -18.61 -16.69
CA GLY A 363 13.32 -20.07 -16.66
C GLY A 363 14.67 -20.70 -17.06
N ASP A 364 15.57 -19.97 -17.73
CA ASP A 364 16.84 -20.50 -18.26
C ASP A 364 17.72 -21.14 -17.18
N LEU A 365 18.49 -22.13 -17.61
CA LEU A 365 19.52 -22.80 -16.81
C LEU A 365 20.91 -22.53 -17.40
N ARG A 366 21.91 -22.26 -16.54
CA ARG A 366 23.32 -22.08 -16.93
C ARG A 366 24.25 -22.75 -15.93
N GLY A 367 25.29 -23.39 -16.45
CA GLY A 367 26.31 -24.13 -15.69
C GLY A 367 26.68 -25.46 -16.35
N PRO A 368 27.53 -26.27 -15.71
CA PRO A 368 28.22 -25.96 -14.45
C PRO A 368 29.35 -24.93 -14.64
N ILE A 369 29.29 -23.82 -13.87
CA ILE A 369 30.30 -22.75 -13.88
C ILE A 369 31.33 -23.05 -12.79
N ARG A 370 32.62 -23.15 -13.12
CA ARG A 370 33.68 -23.41 -12.12
C ARG A 370 34.11 -22.12 -11.39
N SER A 371 34.32 -22.20 -10.07
CA SER A 371 35.05 -21.22 -9.27
C SER A 371 35.99 -21.92 -8.28
N GLY A 372 36.72 -21.17 -7.46
CA GLY A 372 37.51 -21.71 -6.34
C GLY A 372 36.69 -22.22 -5.15
N SER A 373 35.34 -22.17 -5.22
CA SER A 373 34.45 -22.84 -4.26
C SER A 373 33.84 -24.15 -4.80
N GLY A 374 34.14 -24.51 -6.04
CA GLY A 374 33.58 -25.69 -6.71
C GLY A 374 32.79 -25.34 -7.98
N PHE A 375 31.67 -26.02 -8.21
CA PHE A 375 30.85 -25.87 -9.41
C PHE A 375 29.47 -25.28 -9.09
N HIS A 376 29.05 -24.28 -9.86
CA HIS A 376 27.80 -23.56 -9.68
C HIS A 376 26.83 -23.87 -10.83
N ILE A 377 25.57 -24.15 -10.49
CA ILE A 377 24.46 -24.17 -11.44
C ILE A 377 23.49 -23.08 -11.03
N ILE A 378 23.09 -22.22 -11.98
CA ILE A 378 22.13 -21.13 -11.74
C ILE A 378 20.92 -21.27 -12.67
N ARG A 379 19.75 -20.89 -12.14
CA ARG A 379 18.51 -20.73 -12.90
C ARG A 379 17.99 -19.30 -12.73
N LEU A 380 17.56 -18.66 -13.82
CA LEU A 380 16.84 -17.39 -13.74
C LEU A 380 15.38 -17.70 -13.44
N ALA A 381 14.95 -17.42 -12.21
CA ALA A 381 13.57 -17.65 -11.79
C ALA A 381 12.62 -16.52 -12.26
N ASP A 382 13.11 -15.28 -12.29
CA ASP A 382 12.34 -14.10 -12.70
C ASP A 382 13.30 -12.91 -13.00
N LYS A 383 12.89 -11.96 -13.86
CA LYS A 383 13.67 -10.78 -14.29
C LYS A 383 12.75 -9.54 -14.35
N ARG A 384 13.15 -8.43 -13.73
CA ARG A 384 12.41 -7.16 -13.76
C ARG A 384 13.34 -5.96 -13.83
N GLY A 385 12.79 -4.80 -14.17
CA GLY A 385 13.59 -3.59 -14.44
C GLY A 385 13.45 -3.15 -15.89
N ALA A 386 14.14 -2.07 -16.24
CA ALA A 386 13.87 -1.37 -17.47
C ALA A 386 14.31 -2.13 -18.73
N GLU A 387 15.42 -2.87 -18.70
CA GLU A 387 15.86 -3.72 -19.82
C GLU A 387 15.17 -5.09 -19.83
N ALA A 388 14.52 -5.47 -18.73
CA ALA A 388 13.65 -6.65 -18.65
C ALA A 388 12.23 -6.40 -19.17
N GLN A 389 11.71 -5.18 -19.01
CA GLN A 389 10.33 -4.81 -19.33
C GLN A 389 10.24 -3.88 -20.56
N GLY A 390 11.36 -3.31 -21.00
CA GLY A 390 11.45 -2.46 -22.17
C GLY A 390 11.41 -3.21 -23.49
N GLN A 391 12.01 -4.39 -23.57
CA GLN A 391 11.93 -5.25 -24.75
C GLN A 391 10.54 -5.88 -24.83
N VAL A 392 9.71 -5.40 -25.75
CA VAL A 392 8.35 -5.92 -25.93
C VAL A 392 8.18 -6.48 -27.34
N ASP A 393 7.84 -7.77 -27.40
CA ASP A 393 7.41 -8.42 -28.63
C ASP A 393 6.14 -7.76 -29.18
N GLN A 394 6.22 -7.33 -30.44
CA GLN A 394 5.09 -6.85 -31.21
C GLN A 394 4.93 -7.66 -32.49
N THR A 395 3.68 -8.03 -32.79
CA THR A 395 3.31 -8.68 -34.04
C THR A 395 2.39 -7.76 -34.84
N GLU A 396 2.69 -7.57 -36.12
CA GLU A 396 1.80 -6.90 -37.07
C GLU A 396 0.92 -7.95 -37.75
N VAL A 397 -0.38 -7.69 -37.78
CA VAL A 397 -1.39 -8.66 -38.25
C VAL A 397 -2.40 -7.94 -39.16
N ARG A 398 -2.84 -8.63 -40.22
CA ARG A 398 -4.07 -8.30 -40.94
C ARG A 398 -5.08 -9.44 -40.89
N HIS A 399 -6.36 -9.13 -40.86
CA HIS A 399 -7.44 -10.12 -40.86
C HIS A 399 -8.61 -9.77 -41.79
N VAL A 400 -9.42 -10.78 -42.13
CA VAL A 400 -10.77 -10.58 -42.65
C VAL A 400 -11.73 -11.23 -41.65
N LEU A 401 -12.72 -10.46 -41.17
CA LEU A 401 -13.77 -10.93 -40.26
C LEU A 401 -15.08 -11.11 -41.04
N ILE A 402 -15.66 -12.31 -41.03
CA ILE A 402 -17.02 -12.57 -41.52
C ILE A 402 -17.95 -12.87 -40.34
N LYS A 403 -18.88 -11.96 -40.06
CA LYS A 403 -19.88 -12.08 -39.00
C LYS A 403 -21.06 -12.95 -39.43
N SER A 404 -21.60 -13.72 -38.49
CA SER A 404 -22.98 -14.22 -38.62
C SER A 404 -23.97 -13.11 -38.26
N SER A 405 -25.13 -13.09 -38.91
CA SER A 405 -26.23 -12.15 -38.67
C SER A 405 -27.59 -12.82 -38.87
N GLU A 406 -28.70 -12.10 -38.69
CA GLU A 406 -30.04 -12.58 -39.04
C GLU A 406 -30.20 -12.91 -40.53
N ILE A 407 -29.30 -12.40 -41.38
CA ILE A 407 -29.32 -12.56 -42.85
C ILE A 407 -28.25 -13.57 -43.32
N ARG A 408 -27.18 -13.78 -42.55
CA ARG A 408 -26.07 -14.69 -42.88
C ARG A 408 -25.84 -15.67 -41.73
N SER A 409 -26.27 -16.92 -41.88
CA SER A 409 -26.09 -17.94 -40.83
C SER A 409 -24.61 -18.22 -40.54
N PRO A 410 -24.27 -18.85 -39.38
CA PRO A 410 -22.89 -19.22 -39.06
C PRO A 410 -22.22 -20.10 -40.13
N ASN A 411 -22.97 -20.99 -40.79
CA ASN A 411 -22.43 -21.83 -41.86
C ASN A 411 -22.09 -20.98 -43.10
N GLU A 412 -23.00 -20.10 -43.53
CA GLU A 412 -22.77 -19.19 -44.67
C GLU A 412 -21.63 -18.20 -44.40
N ALA A 413 -21.46 -17.76 -43.14
CA ALA A 413 -20.33 -16.94 -42.72
C ALA A 413 -18.99 -17.71 -42.80
N ARG A 414 -18.97 -18.96 -42.35
CA ARG A 414 -17.80 -19.85 -42.44
C ARG A 414 -17.42 -20.17 -43.88
N ASP A 415 -18.39 -20.53 -44.71
CA ASP A 415 -18.15 -20.97 -46.08
C ASP A 415 -17.78 -19.79 -47.00
N LEU A 416 -18.29 -18.58 -46.71
CA LEU A 416 -17.80 -17.33 -47.30
C LEU A 416 -16.34 -17.04 -46.88
N ALA A 417 -16.01 -17.18 -45.59
CA ALA A 417 -14.64 -16.97 -45.11
C ALA A 417 -13.64 -17.96 -45.76
N LEU A 418 -14.04 -19.23 -45.95
CA LEU A 418 -13.25 -20.23 -46.66
C LEU A 418 -13.04 -19.85 -48.14
N THR A 419 -14.12 -19.46 -48.83
CA THR A 419 -14.05 -19.03 -50.25
C THR A 419 -13.10 -17.84 -50.43
N LEU A 420 -13.23 -16.82 -49.58
CA LEU A 420 -12.37 -15.64 -49.62
C LEU A 420 -10.90 -15.98 -49.28
N ARG A 421 -10.66 -16.87 -48.32
CA ARG A 421 -9.31 -17.37 -48.03
C ARG A 421 -8.69 -18.05 -49.25
N GLU A 422 -9.45 -18.91 -49.95
CA GLU A 422 -8.97 -19.60 -51.15
C GLU A 422 -8.66 -18.61 -52.29
N GLU A 423 -9.41 -17.51 -52.43
CA GLU A 423 -9.10 -16.42 -53.37
C GLU A 423 -7.74 -15.74 -53.07
N VAL A 424 -7.37 -15.56 -51.79
CA VAL A 424 -6.05 -15.02 -51.41
C VAL A 424 -4.94 -16.05 -51.61
N VAL A 425 -5.12 -17.26 -51.07
CA VAL A 425 -4.09 -18.32 -51.09
C VAL A 425 -3.80 -18.81 -52.52
N GLY A 426 -4.80 -18.80 -53.40
CA GLY A 426 -4.63 -19.07 -54.83
C GLY A 426 -4.02 -17.90 -55.62
N GLY A 427 -3.81 -16.73 -55.01
CA GLY A 427 -3.31 -15.52 -55.66
C GLY A 427 -4.30 -14.87 -56.64
N SER A 428 -5.58 -15.25 -56.59
CA SER A 428 -6.63 -14.74 -57.48
C SER A 428 -6.93 -13.27 -57.22
N ARG A 429 -6.95 -12.86 -55.94
CA ARG A 429 -7.21 -11.48 -55.48
C ARG A 429 -6.34 -11.15 -54.25
N PRO A 430 -5.87 -9.89 -54.08
CA PRO A 430 -5.03 -9.52 -52.96
C PRO A 430 -5.83 -9.41 -51.65
N PHE A 431 -5.21 -9.79 -50.52
CA PHE A 431 -5.81 -9.75 -49.18
C PHE A 431 -6.49 -8.41 -48.87
N GLU A 432 -5.81 -7.30 -49.15
CA GLU A 432 -6.28 -5.94 -48.92
C GLU A 432 -7.61 -5.62 -49.63
N GLU A 433 -7.82 -6.14 -50.84
CA GLU A 433 -9.08 -5.94 -51.57
C GLU A 433 -10.23 -6.72 -50.92
N LEU A 434 -9.98 -7.98 -50.53
CA LEU A 434 -11.00 -8.79 -49.86
C LEU A 434 -11.36 -8.21 -48.49
N ALA A 435 -10.37 -7.74 -47.73
CA ALA A 435 -10.61 -7.07 -46.46
C ALA A 435 -11.45 -5.80 -46.62
N LYS A 436 -11.15 -4.96 -47.62
CA LYS A 436 -11.91 -3.73 -47.92
C LYS A 436 -13.34 -3.98 -48.41
N LEU A 437 -13.63 -5.13 -49.03
CA LEU A 437 -14.93 -5.43 -49.62
C LEU A 437 -15.81 -6.35 -48.78
N TYR A 438 -15.23 -7.22 -47.94
CA TYR A 438 -15.98 -8.27 -47.22
C TYR A 438 -15.72 -8.34 -45.71
N SER A 439 -14.70 -7.66 -45.16
CA SER A 439 -14.48 -7.70 -43.71
C SER A 439 -15.56 -6.88 -42.99
N ASP A 440 -16.36 -7.55 -42.16
CA ASP A 440 -17.36 -6.94 -41.30
C ASP A 440 -16.74 -6.26 -40.05
N ASP A 441 -15.41 -6.14 -39.96
CA ASP A 441 -14.73 -5.26 -39.00
C ASP A 441 -14.48 -3.85 -39.59
N PRO A 442 -15.24 -2.82 -39.19
CA PRO A 442 -15.04 -1.46 -39.70
C PRO A 442 -13.74 -0.80 -39.22
N GLY A 443 -13.08 -1.32 -38.18
CA GLY A 443 -11.81 -0.79 -37.68
C GLY A 443 -10.64 -1.07 -38.64
N SER A 444 -10.57 -2.29 -39.16
CA SER A 444 -9.48 -2.74 -40.03
C SER A 444 -9.82 -2.79 -41.53
N ALA A 445 -11.09 -2.98 -41.92
CA ALA A 445 -11.49 -3.22 -43.31
C ALA A 445 -10.95 -2.16 -44.28
N LEU A 446 -11.18 -0.88 -43.98
CA LEU A 446 -10.72 0.26 -44.79
C LEU A 446 -9.18 0.35 -44.89
N SER A 447 -8.47 -0.19 -43.89
CA SER A 447 -7.01 -0.30 -43.80
C SER A 447 -6.48 -1.63 -44.38
N GLY A 448 -7.25 -2.30 -45.24
CA GLY A 448 -6.83 -3.56 -45.87
C GLY A 448 -6.81 -4.75 -44.92
N GLY A 449 -7.58 -4.67 -43.82
CA GLY A 449 -7.63 -5.67 -42.75
C GLY A 449 -6.53 -5.51 -41.71
N SER A 450 -5.65 -4.50 -41.83
CA SER A 450 -4.55 -4.28 -40.87
C SER A 450 -5.06 -3.89 -39.48
N LEU A 451 -4.52 -4.55 -38.46
CA LEU A 451 -4.68 -4.23 -37.04
C LEU A 451 -3.44 -3.51 -36.46
N GLY A 452 -2.40 -3.28 -37.28
CA GLY A 452 -1.14 -2.66 -36.86
C GLY A 452 -0.30 -3.51 -35.91
N TRP A 453 0.73 -2.91 -35.34
CA TRP A 453 1.66 -3.55 -34.40
C TRP A 453 1.02 -3.68 -33.02
N SER A 454 0.77 -4.93 -32.60
CA SER A 454 0.10 -5.26 -31.33
C SER A 454 1.02 -6.08 -30.41
N GLN A 455 0.89 -5.86 -29.11
CA GLN A 455 1.57 -6.63 -28.05
C GLN A 455 0.75 -7.86 -27.65
N GLN A 456 1.34 -8.79 -26.89
CA GLN A 456 0.59 -9.90 -26.31
C GLN A 456 -0.48 -9.41 -25.31
N GLY A 457 -1.63 -10.06 -25.28
CA GLY A 457 -2.83 -9.66 -24.54
C GLY A 457 -3.73 -8.66 -25.26
N ALA A 458 -3.38 -8.22 -26.48
CA ALA A 458 -4.18 -7.26 -27.25
C ALA A 458 -5.38 -7.89 -28.01
N PHE A 459 -5.44 -9.22 -28.13
CA PHE A 459 -6.46 -9.93 -28.90
C PHE A 459 -7.24 -10.94 -28.04
N VAL A 460 -8.39 -11.41 -28.55
CA VAL A 460 -9.14 -12.51 -27.91
C VAL A 460 -8.36 -13.83 -28.02
N PRO A 461 -8.47 -14.76 -27.04
CA PRO A 461 -7.53 -15.90 -26.91
C PRO A 461 -7.43 -16.80 -28.14
N GLU A 462 -8.53 -17.03 -28.85
CA GLU A 462 -8.55 -17.86 -30.06
C GLU A 462 -7.80 -17.18 -31.22
N PHE A 463 -7.88 -15.86 -31.32
CA PHE A 463 -7.16 -15.06 -32.30
C PHE A 463 -5.67 -14.95 -31.95
N GLU A 464 -5.36 -14.68 -30.68
CA GLU A 464 -3.97 -14.59 -30.19
C GLU A 464 -3.19 -15.90 -30.38
N SER A 465 -3.82 -17.04 -30.09
CA SER A 465 -3.22 -18.36 -30.33
C SER A 465 -2.81 -18.55 -31.81
N LEU A 466 -3.68 -18.13 -32.74
CA LEU A 466 -3.40 -18.17 -34.18
C LEU A 466 -2.33 -17.17 -34.61
N VAL A 467 -2.31 -15.95 -34.05
CA VAL A 467 -1.24 -14.96 -34.29
C VAL A 467 0.13 -15.49 -33.84
N HIS A 468 0.18 -16.15 -32.67
CA HIS A 468 1.42 -16.71 -32.11
C HIS A 468 1.94 -17.91 -32.92
N THR A 469 1.05 -18.78 -33.41
CA THR A 469 1.41 -20.00 -34.15
C THR A 469 1.59 -19.82 -35.66
N SER A 470 1.11 -18.73 -36.25
CA SER A 470 1.25 -18.49 -37.70
C SER A 470 2.61 -17.91 -38.09
N ASP A 471 3.20 -18.46 -39.16
CA ASP A 471 4.42 -17.92 -39.77
C ASP A 471 4.18 -16.56 -40.47
N VAL A 472 5.23 -15.75 -40.54
CA VAL A 472 5.18 -14.41 -41.17
C VAL A 472 4.98 -14.55 -42.68
N GLY A 473 3.98 -13.83 -43.22
CA GLY A 473 3.56 -13.88 -44.62
C GLY A 473 2.68 -15.08 -44.99
N VAL A 474 2.25 -15.89 -44.02
CA VAL A 474 1.36 -17.05 -44.25
C VAL A 474 -0.07 -16.72 -43.82
N VAL A 475 -1.04 -17.03 -44.70
CA VAL A 475 -2.46 -16.88 -44.41
C VAL A 475 -2.97 -18.08 -43.62
N SER A 476 -3.44 -17.83 -42.39
CA SER A 476 -3.97 -18.84 -41.46
C SER A 476 -5.13 -19.62 -42.06
N GLU A 477 -5.47 -20.78 -41.48
CA GLU A 477 -6.78 -21.40 -41.72
C GLU A 477 -7.93 -20.50 -41.26
N VAL A 478 -9.17 -20.85 -41.65
CA VAL A 478 -10.37 -20.16 -41.14
C VAL A 478 -10.71 -20.68 -39.75
N PHE A 479 -10.71 -19.81 -38.75
CA PHE A 479 -11.05 -20.11 -37.36
C PHE A 479 -12.21 -19.24 -36.88
N GLN A 480 -12.75 -19.54 -35.70
CA GLN A 480 -13.87 -18.83 -35.09
C GLN A 480 -13.44 -18.14 -33.80
N THR A 481 -13.96 -16.94 -33.55
CA THR A 481 -13.86 -16.22 -32.28
C THR A 481 -15.27 -15.83 -31.80
N VAL A 482 -15.35 -15.17 -30.63
CA VAL A 482 -16.58 -14.49 -30.17
C VAL A 482 -17.12 -13.41 -31.13
N HIS A 483 -16.33 -12.95 -32.11
CA HIS A 483 -16.71 -11.93 -33.08
C HIS A 483 -17.19 -12.48 -34.43
N GLY A 484 -16.94 -13.74 -34.75
CA GLY A 484 -17.30 -14.35 -36.04
C GLY A 484 -16.23 -15.32 -36.56
N TYR A 485 -16.21 -15.55 -37.87
CA TYR A 485 -15.17 -16.32 -38.55
C TYR A 485 -14.07 -15.40 -39.07
N HIS A 486 -12.82 -15.82 -38.94
CA HIS A 486 -11.66 -15.06 -39.38
C HIS A 486 -10.69 -15.93 -40.19
N PHE A 487 -9.97 -15.30 -41.10
CA PHE A 487 -8.60 -15.72 -41.45
C PHE A 487 -7.68 -14.49 -41.28
N LEU A 488 -6.43 -14.75 -40.91
CA LEU A 488 -5.42 -13.72 -40.68
C LEU A 488 -4.14 -14.00 -41.44
N GLU A 489 -3.26 -13.00 -41.47
CA GLU A 489 -1.89 -13.10 -41.94
C GLU A 489 -1.02 -12.26 -41.00
N VAL A 490 0.06 -12.85 -40.49
CA VAL A 490 1.08 -12.12 -39.73
C VAL A 490 1.99 -11.41 -40.73
N THR A 491 1.94 -10.09 -40.82
CA THR A 491 2.73 -9.30 -41.77
C THR A 491 4.13 -8.98 -41.26
N GLY A 492 4.33 -8.99 -39.93
CA GLY A 492 5.63 -8.75 -39.33
C GLY A 492 5.72 -9.15 -37.86
N ARG A 493 6.94 -9.34 -37.36
CA ARG A 493 7.27 -9.52 -35.93
C ARG A 493 8.52 -8.69 -35.62
N ARG A 494 8.53 -7.98 -34.49
CA ARG A 494 9.67 -7.17 -34.00
C ARG A 494 9.71 -7.17 -32.48
N VAL A 495 10.90 -6.97 -31.93
CA VAL A 495 11.07 -6.52 -30.55
C VAL A 495 11.24 -5.01 -30.60
N GLU A 496 10.33 -4.26 -29.98
CA GLU A 496 10.48 -2.82 -29.81
C GLU A 496 11.08 -2.54 -28.42
N ASP A 497 12.06 -1.62 -28.33
CA ASP A 497 12.81 -1.37 -27.11
C ASP A 497 12.37 -0.06 -26.41
N PHE A 498 11.52 -0.21 -25.40
CA PHE A 498 11.06 0.86 -24.51
C PHE A 498 11.96 1.05 -23.28
N SER A 499 13.14 0.42 -23.20
CA SER A 499 13.96 0.39 -21.98
C SER A 499 14.28 1.78 -21.45
N ASP A 500 14.65 2.72 -22.32
CA ASP A 500 14.99 4.07 -21.89
C ASP A 500 13.76 4.86 -21.39
N GLU A 501 12.56 4.56 -21.89
CA GLU A 501 11.31 5.13 -21.35
C GLU A 501 10.98 4.54 -19.97
N TYR A 502 11.23 3.24 -19.75
CA TYR A 502 11.13 2.64 -18.41
C TYR A 502 12.16 3.21 -17.43
N LYS A 503 13.44 3.38 -17.84
CA LYS A 503 14.48 4.04 -17.04
C LYS A 503 14.04 5.47 -16.70
N ARG A 504 13.51 6.21 -17.68
CA ARG A 504 13.01 7.58 -17.51
C ARG A 504 11.88 7.66 -16.49
N ARG A 505 10.82 6.85 -16.63
CA ARG A 505 9.69 6.81 -15.67
C ARG A 505 10.12 6.37 -14.26
N GLN A 506 11.09 5.47 -14.15
CA GLN A 506 11.67 5.07 -12.86
C GLN A 506 12.46 6.22 -12.21
N ALA A 507 13.24 6.96 -13.00
CA ALA A 507 14.00 8.13 -12.56
C ALA A 507 13.08 9.30 -12.16
N GLU A 508 12.07 9.61 -12.97
CA GLU A 508 11.05 10.63 -12.66
C GLU A 508 10.36 10.34 -11.33
N ARG A 509 9.93 9.10 -11.09
CA ARG A 509 9.32 8.70 -9.81
C ARG A 509 10.31 8.75 -8.64
N PHE A 510 11.59 8.42 -8.84
CA PHE A 510 12.60 8.54 -7.79
C PHE A 510 12.83 10.00 -7.41
N LEU A 511 13.04 10.87 -8.40
CA LEU A 511 13.24 12.31 -8.21
C LEU A 511 12.00 12.97 -7.59
N LEU A 512 10.81 12.65 -8.08
CA LEU A 512 9.54 13.13 -7.50
C LEU A 512 9.43 12.76 -6.01
N ASN A 513 9.73 11.51 -5.64
CA ASN A 513 9.68 11.08 -4.24
C ASN A 513 10.74 11.80 -3.38
N GLN A 514 11.97 11.96 -3.88
CA GLN A 514 13.02 12.67 -3.14
C GLN A 514 12.64 14.16 -2.95
N SER A 515 12.23 14.85 -4.02
CA SER A 515 11.78 16.23 -3.94
C SER A 515 10.50 16.40 -3.11
N PHE A 516 9.66 15.36 -2.99
CA PHE A 516 8.49 15.39 -2.11
C PHE A 516 8.90 15.48 -0.64
N ASP A 517 9.82 14.64 -0.18
CA ASP A 517 10.31 14.67 1.20
C ASP A 517 11.00 16.02 1.51
N GLU A 518 11.81 16.54 0.57
CA GLU A 518 12.57 17.79 0.71
C GLU A 518 11.69 19.05 0.68
N GLU A 519 10.76 19.17 -0.28
CA GLU A 519 9.85 20.32 -0.39
C GLU A 519 8.75 20.30 0.69
N LEU A 520 8.32 19.12 1.16
CA LEU A 520 7.36 18.99 2.25
C LEU A 520 7.95 19.54 3.55
N ASP A 521 9.15 19.08 3.92
CA ASP A 521 9.88 19.56 5.10
C ASP A 521 10.16 21.08 5.04
N SER A 522 10.42 21.61 3.84
CA SER A 522 10.54 23.06 3.60
C SER A 522 9.21 23.80 3.83
N TRP A 523 8.11 23.32 3.24
CA TRP A 523 6.79 23.94 3.38
C TRP A 523 6.21 23.84 4.79
N LEU A 524 6.46 22.74 5.52
CA LEU A 524 6.04 22.60 6.92
C LEU A 524 6.74 23.59 7.85
N ARG A 525 8.00 23.97 7.56
CA ARG A 525 8.66 25.11 8.23
C ARG A 525 8.06 26.44 7.79
N GLU A 526 7.85 26.65 6.50
CA GLU A 526 7.29 27.89 5.95
C GLU A 526 5.95 28.27 6.62
N ILE A 527 4.99 27.35 6.67
CA ILE A 527 3.69 27.61 7.33
C ILE A 527 3.84 27.82 8.85
N ARG A 528 4.88 27.26 9.47
CA ARG A 528 5.13 27.33 10.92
C ARG A 528 5.88 28.59 11.35
N GLU A 529 6.67 29.18 10.45
CA GLU A 529 7.35 30.46 10.62
C GLU A 529 6.43 31.65 10.27
N ASP A 530 5.50 31.50 9.32
CA ASP A 530 4.51 32.52 8.95
C ASP A 530 3.31 32.61 9.91
N ALA A 531 2.98 31.54 10.64
CA ALA A 531 1.81 31.46 11.51
C ALA A 531 1.93 32.24 12.84
N PHE A 532 0.80 32.76 13.32
CA PHE A 532 0.69 33.26 14.69
C PHE A 532 0.55 32.08 15.65
N VAL A 533 1.58 31.84 16.48
CA VAL A 533 1.58 30.80 17.52
C VAL A 533 1.90 31.42 18.87
N GLU A 534 0.94 31.32 19.80
CA GLU A 534 1.08 31.81 21.17
C GLU A 534 1.03 30.63 22.15
N MET A 535 2.17 30.30 22.76
CA MET A 535 2.27 29.24 23.77
C MET A 535 1.67 29.70 25.09
N ARG A 536 0.99 28.80 25.80
CA ARG A 536 0.37 29.04 27.10
C ARG A 536 0.94 28.06 28.11
N GLY A 537 1.77 28.55 29.05
CA GLY A 537 2.39 27.73 30.09
C GLY A 537 3.76 28.19 30.60
N GLU A 538 4.49 29.02 29.85
CA GLU A 538 5.61 29.79 30.43
C GLU A 538 5.02 30.97 31.22
N GLU A 539 5.39 31.11 32.51
CA GLU A 539 4.77 32.07 33.42
C GLU A 539 5.24 33.53 33.21
N ASP A 540 4.33 34.48 33.39
CA ASP A 540 4.58 35.94 33.38
C ASP A 540 5.39 36.44 34.61
N GLU A 541 6.53 35.81 34.96
CA GLU A 541 7.36 36.21 36.12
C GLU A 541 7.85 37.67 36.02
N ASP A 542 8.03 38.21 34.80
CA ASP A 542 8.68 39.50 34.54
C ASP A 542 7.76 40.74 34.79
N THR A 543 6.59 40.57 35.40
CA THR A 543 5.61 41.66 35.62
C THR A 543 5.24 41.97 37.09
N GLN A 544 6.04 41.52 38.08
CA GLN A 544 5.82 41.83 39.51
C GLN A 544 6.89 42.72 40.21
N GLU A 545 7.65 43.55 39.48
CA GLU A 545 8.43 44.66 40.10
C GLU A 545 8.30 46.02 39.37
N THR A 546 7.26 46.81 39.70
CA THR A 546 7.27 48.30 39.68
C THR A 546 6.34 48.90 40.73
#